data_AF-A0A2N2FDU7-F1
#
_entry.id   AF-A0A2N2FDU7-F1
#
_cell.length_a   1.000
_cell.length_b   1.000
_cell.length_c   1.000
_cell.angle_alpha   90.00
_cell.angle_beta   90.00
_cell.angle_gamma   90.00
#
_symmetry.space_group_name_H-M   'P 1'
#
loop_
_entity.id
_entity.type
_entity.pdbx_description
1 polymer ?
#
loop_
_entity_poly.entity_id
_entity_poly.type
_entity_poly.pdbx_seq_one_letter_code
_entity_poly.pdbx_strand_id
1 'polypeptide(L)'
;MSLRLVGNKHSVIGVLDLQGGVHEHLEHLERLGVAYKRVKQADDFTDLAGLIIPGGESSCLSRLLNIFEIKNVLLEAHRRGMKIWGTCAGAILLAMNVVDEAPCLGLINITIERNGFGS
;
A
#
# COMPACT_ATOMS: atom_id res chain seq x y z
N MET A 1 10.64 -30.95 -11.83
CA MET A 1 9.85 -29.87 -11.19
C MET A 1 10.76 -28.66 -11.08
N SER A 2 10.70 -27.77 -12.08
CA SER A 2 11.68 -26.68 -12.23
C SER A 2 11.42 -25.62 -11.17
N LEU A 3 12.36 -25.46 -10.23
CA LEU A 3 12.46 -24.26 -9.41
C LEU A 3 12.69 -23.09 -10.37
N ARG A 4 11.64 -22.32 -10.65
CA ARG A 4 11.80 -20.97 -11.19
C ARG A 4 12.55 -20.17 -10.13
N LEU A 5 13.88 -20.11 -10.25
CA LEU A 5 14.67 -19.05 -9.66
C LEU A 5 14.03 -17.75 -10.17
N VAL A 6 13.35 -17.04 -9.27
CA VAL A 6 12.83 -15.70 -9.54
C VAL A 6 14.05 -14.91 -10.01
N GLY A 7 14.07 -14.56 -11.30
CA GLY A 7 15.17 -13.84 -11.90
C GLY A 7 15.48 -12.63 -11.05
N ASN A 8 16.76 -12.40 -10.81
CA ASN A 8 17.30 -11.28 -10.03
C ASN A 8 17.04 -9.94 -10.74
N LYS A 9 15.78 -9.58 -10.95
CA LYS A 9 15.34 -8.20 -11.15
C LYS A 9 15.34 -7.63 -9.75
N HIS A 10 16.20 -6.65 -9.48
CA HIS A 10 16.12 -5.84 -8.28
C HIS A 10 14.67 -5.36 -8.13
N SER A 11 13.98 -6.00 -7.20
CA SER A 11 12.54 -5.96 -7.07
C SER A 11 12.20 -4.75 -6.22
N VAL A 12 12.01 -3.60 -6.88
CA VAL A 12 11.80 -2.32 -6.20
C VAL A 12 10.48 -2.36 -5.43
N ILE A 13 10.53 -2.04 -4.14
CA ILE A 13 9.34 -1.86 -3.31
C ILE A 13 8.86 -0.42 -3.41
N GLY A 14 7.61 -0.23 -3.79
CA GLY A 14 6.97 1.08 -3.78
C GLY A 14 6.49 1.42 -2.38
N VAL A 15 6.62 2.67 -1.96
CA VAL A 15 5.95 3.22 -0.77
C VAL A 15 5.03 4.34 -1.21
N LEU A 16 3.72 4.21 -0.94
CA LEU A 16 2.72 5.23 -1.28
C LEU A 16 3.02 6.52 -0.51
N ASP A 17 3.36 7.59 -1.23
CA ASP A 17 3.89 8.85 -0.68
C ASP A 17 2.92 10.02 -0.90
N LEU A 18 1.67 9.82 -0.45
CA LEU A 18 0.64 10.85 -0.46
C LEU A 18 0.53 11.56 0.90
N GLN A 19 0.63 10.80 1.99
CA GLN A 19 0.58 11.26 3.37
C GLN A 19 1.06 10.13 4.29
N GLY A 20 1.51 10.46 5.51
CA GLY A 20 1.72 9.47 6.57
C GLY A 20 3.18 9.15 6.84
N GLY A 21 3.42 7.99 7.47
CA GLY A 21 4.74 7.51 7.91
C GLY A 21 5.60 6.99 6.76
N VAL A 22 5.77 7.79 5.70
CA VAL A 22 6.50 7.41 4.49
C VAL A 22 7.99 7.34 4.77
N HIS A 23 8.54 8.34 5.45
CA HIS A 23 9.98 8.46 5.67
C HIS A 23 10.53 7.28 6.47
N GLU A 24 9.79 6.84 7.48
CA GLU A 24 10.12 5.71 8.35
C GLU A 24 10.17 4.40 7.55
N HIS A 25 9.20 4.16 6.66
CA HIS A 25 9.21 3.00 5.77
C HIS A 25 10.42 3.01 4.82
N LEU A 26 10.75 4.17 4.24
CA LEU A 26 11.92 4.29 3.37
C LEU A 26 13.23 4.05 4.14
N GLU A 27 13.36 4.61 5.35
CA GLU A 27 14.53 4.38 6.21
C GLU A 27 14.69 2.90 6.56
N HIS A 28 13.59 2.21 6.88
CA HIS A 28 13.63 0.77 7.16
C HIS A 28 14.06 -0.05 5.94
N LEU A 29 13.55 0.27 4.74
CA LEU A 29 13.95 -0.42 3.50
C LEU A 29 15.43 -0.15 3.17
N GLU A 30 15.92 1.08 3.34
CA GLU A 30 17.32 1.46 3.17
C GLU A 30 18.22 0.63 4.10
N ARG A 31 17.88 0.57 5.40
CA ARG A 31 18.63 -0.19 6.41
C ARG A 31 18.65 -1.70 6.14
N LEU A 32 17.63 -2.22 5.45
CA LEU A 32 17.56 -3.61 5.01
C LEU A 32 18.27 -3.86 3.66
N GLY A 33 18.77 -2.82 2.99
CA GLY A 33 19.38 -2.92 1.67
C GLY A 33 18.37 -3.31 0.56
N VAL A 34 17.08 -3.04 0.78
CA VAL A 34 16.01 -3.34 -0.18
C VAL A 34 15.84 -2.13 -1.10
N ALA A 35 15.89 -2.34 -2.42
CA ALA A 35 15.63 -1.26 -3.37
C ALA A 35 14.19 -0.76 -3.23
N TYR A 36 14.00 0.56 -3.15
CA TYR A 36 12.69 1.16 -2.99
C TYR A 36 12.50 2.43 -3.82
N LYS A 37 11.26 2.85 -3.99
CA LYS A 37 10.92 4.18 -4.54
C LYS A 37 9.62 4.72 -3.94
N ARG A 38 9.48 6.04 -3.96
CA ARG A 38 8.22 6.74 -3.62
C ARG A 38 7.21 6.56 -4.75
N VAL A 39 5.94 6.42 -4.40
CA VAL A 39 4.81 6.28 -5.35
C VAL A 39 3.82 7.40 -5.10
N LYS A 40 3.71 8.34 -6.04
CA LYS A 40 2.86 9.55 -5.95
C LYS A 40 1.88 9.70 -7.10
N GLN A 41 2.09 8.98 -8.19
CA GLN A 41 1.29 9.07 -9.41
C GLN A 41 1.20 7.70 -10.10
N ALA A 42 0.32 7.59 -11.10
CA ALA A 42 0.05 6.34 -11.81
C ALA A 42 1.31 5.67 -12.40
N ASP A 43 2.19 6.47 -13.00
CA ASP A 43 3.39 5.96 -13.70
C ASP A 43 4.40 5.32 -12.74
N ASP A 44 4.36 5.70 -11.45
CA ASP A 44 5.26 5.15 -10.44
C ASP A 44 4.95 3.67 -10.13
N PHE A 45 3.81 3.13 -10.56
CA PHE A 45 3.49 1.71 -10.36
C PHE A 45 4.30 0.76 -11.26
N THR A 46 5.03 1.30 -12.25
CA THR A 46 5.83 0.53 -13.19
C THR A 46 7.01 -0.18 -12.50
N ASP A 47 7.22 -1.45 -12.84
CA ASP A 47 8.31 -2.32 -12.34
C ASP A 47 8.38 -2.45 -10.79
N LEU A 48 7.24 -2.32 -10.11
CA LEU A 48 7.16 -2.60 -8.68
C LEU A 48 7.00 -4.09 -8.39
N ALA A 49 7.75 -4.59 -7.41
CA ALA A 49 7.57 -5.94 -6.87
C ALA A 49 6.46 -6.02 -5.82
N GLY A 50 6.16 -4.90 -5.18
CA GLY A 50 5.09 -4.75 -4.21
C GLY A 50 4.92 -3.29 -3.80
N LEU A 51 3.85 -3.02 -3.06
CA LEU A 51 3.50 -1.69 -2.58
C LEU A 51 3.28 -1.71 -1.07
N ILE A 52 3.88 -0.75 -0.37
CA ILE A 52 3.56 -0.45 1.02
C ILE A 52 2.61 0.74 1.06
N ILE A 53 1.52 0.60 1.81
CA ILE A 53 0.60 1.68 2.16
C ILE A 53 0.87 2.03 3.63
N PRO A 54 1.48 3.21 3.91
CA PRO A 54 1.95 3.54 5.24
C PRO A 54 0.80 3.81 6.22
N GLY A 55 1.14 3.92 7.51
CA GLY A 55 0.26 4.50 8.52
C GLY A 55 0.07 6.01 8.30
N GLY A 56 -0.89 6.61 8.98
CA GLY A 56 -1.29 8.00 8.78
C GLY A 56 -2.74 8.21 9.16
N GLU A 57 -3.44 9.08 8.43
CA GLU A 57 -4.88 9.29 8.61
C GLU A 57 -5.63 8.68 7.41
N SER A 58 -6.43 7.64 7.65
CA SER A 58 -7.04 6.83 6.58
C SER A 58 -8.06 7.61 5.75
N SER A 59 -8.80 8.56 6.33
CA SER A 59 -9.76 9.38 5.58
C SER A 59 -9.04 10.34 4.61
N CYS A 60 -7.93 10.94 5.05
CA CYS A 60 -7.06 11.76 4.25
C CYS A 60 -6.45 10.96 3.10
N LEU A 61 -5.86 9.80 3.40
CA LEU A 61 -5.31 8.91 2.38
C LEU A 61 -6.36 8.46 1.37
N SER A 62 -7.56 8.05 1.82
CA SER A 62 -8.67 7.69 0.93
C SER A 62 -9.05 8.84 -0.01
N ARG A 63 -9.10 10.07 0.50
CA ARG A 63 -9.37 11.27 -0.31
C ARG A 63 -8.25 11.53 -1.33
N LEU A 64 -6.99 11.43 -0.92
CA LEU A 64 -5.83 11.65 -1.79
C LEU A 64 -5.74 10.58 -2.88
N LEU A 65 -6.05 9.31 -2.59
CA LEU A 65 -6.12 8.24 -3.60
C LEU A 65 -7.10 8.55 -4.73
N ASN A 66 -8.20 9.24 -4.43
CA ASN A 66 -9.16 9.68 -5.45
C ASN A 66 -8.68 10.95 -6.18
N ILE A 67 -8.16 11.95 -5.46
CA ILE A 67 -7.66 13.21 -6.04
C ILE A 67 -6.53 12.96 -7.05
N PHE A 68 -5.61 12.05 -6.73
CA PHE A 68 -4.49 11.71 -7.60
C PHE A 68 -4.80 10.55 -8.57
N GLU A 69 -6.06 10.11 -8.63
CA GLU A 69 -6.53 9.02 -9.51
C GLU A 69 -5.78 7.69 -9.33
N ILE A 70 -5.13 7.49 -8.18
CA ILE A 70 -4.31 6.31 -7.87
C ILE A 70 -5.16 5.09 -7.53
N LYS A 71 -6.37 5.28 -6.99
CA LYS A 71 -7.22 4.19 -6.51
C LYS A 71 -7.40 3.09 -7.56
N ASN A 72 -7.74 3.47 -8.80
CA ASN A 72 -7.99 2.51 -9.87
C ASN A 72 -6.70 1.81 -10.33
N VAL A 73 -5.59 2.55 -10.40
CA VAL A 73 -4.27 2.02 -10.76
C VAL A 73 -3.83 0.95 -9.75
N LEU A 74 -4.01 1.23 -8.45
CA LEU A 74 -3.67 0.31 -7.38
C LEU A 74 -4.52 -0.97 -7.43
N LEU A 75 -5.85 -0.84 -7.57
CA LEU A 75 -6.75 -2.00 -7.68
C LEU A 75 -6.40 -2.88 -8.87
N GLU A 76 -6.08 -2.26 -10.01
CA GLU A 76 -5.71 -2.98 -11.21
C GLU A 76 -4.33 -3.64 -11.08
N ALA A 77 -3.34 -2.97 -10.49
CA ALA A 77 -2.04 -3.57 -10.19
C ALA A 77 -2.19 -4.77 -9.24
N HIS A 78 -3.07 -4.68 -8.24
CA HIS A 78 -3.38 -5.80 -7.36
C HIS A 78 -4.00 -6.98 -8.10
N ARG A 79 -4.97 -6.75 -9.00
CA ARG A 79 -5.57 -7.79 -9.86
C ARG A 79 -4.53 -8.50 -10.73
N ARG A 80 -3.49 -7.78 -11.17
CA ARG A 80 -2.35 -8.35 -11.91
C ARG A 80 -1.35 -9.10 -11.03
N GLY A 81 -1.59 -9.18 -9.71
CA GLY A 81 -0.81 -9.99 -8.78
C GLY A 81 0.14 -9.19 -7.87
N MET A 82 0.13 -7.86 -7.92
CA MET A 82 0.95 -7.02 -7.04
C MET A 82 0.62 -7.30 -5.56
N LYS A 83 1.66 -7.52 -4.76
CA LYS A 83 1.55 -7.71 -3.31
C LYS A 83 1.49 -6.36 -2.62
N ILE A 84 0.60 -6.22 -1.65
CA ILE A 84 0.37 -4.97 -0.94
C ILE A 84 0.50 -5.22 0.57
N TRP A 85 1.24 -4.36 1.24
CA TRP A 85 1.39 -4.35 2.69
C TRP A 85 0.84 -3.03 3.25
N GLY A 86 -0.27 -3.11 3.99
CA GLY A 86 -0.85 -1.95 4.67
C GLY A 86 -0.50 -1.94 6.16
N THR A 87 0.00 -0.82 6.68
CA THR A 87 0.27 -0.63 8.11
C THR A 87 -0.66 0.41 8.72
N CYS A 88 -1.28 0.14 9.87
CA CYS A 88 -2.21 1.06 10.55
C CYS A 88 -3.29 1.60 9.60
N ALA A 89 -3.25 2.88 9.20
CA ALA A 89 -4.15 3.46 8.21
C ALA A 89 -4.17 2.67 6.88
N GLY A 90 -3.02 2.19 6.41
CA GLY A 90 -2.96 1.33 5.24
C GLY A 90 -3.72 0.01 5.42
N ALA A 91 -3.76 -0.56 6.64
CA ALA A 91 -4.57 -1.75 6.91
C ALA A 91 -6.07 -1.43 6.86
N ILE A 92 -6.49 -0.29 7.40
CA ILE A 92 -7.88 0.21 7.30
C ILE A 92 -8.30 0.33 5.83
N LEU A 93 -7.46 0.89 4.97
CA LEU A 93 -7.78 1.03 3.54
C LEU A 93 -7.96 -0.31 2.83
N LEU A 94 -7.22 -1.34 3.23
CA LEU A 94 -7.26 -2.68 2.64
C LEU A 94 -8.44 -3.53 3.13
N ALA A 95 -9.06 -3.19 4.26
CA ALA A 95 -10.16 -3.97 4.82
C ALA A 95 -11.40 -3.98 3.93
N MET A 96 -12.04 -5.15 3.80
CA MET A 96 -13.31 -5.32 3.11
C MET A 96 -14.47 -4.69 3.87
N ASN A 97 -14.40 -4.67 5.20
CA ASN A 97 -15.38 -4.02 6.05
C ASN A 97 -14.69 -3.08 7.04
N VAL A 98 -15.24 -1.88 7.22
CA VAL A 98 -14.84 -0.95 8.28
C VAL A 98 -16.09 -0.66 9.11
N VAL A 99 -16.00 -0.78 10.44
CA VAL A 99 -17.16 -0.56 11.33
C VAL A 99 -17.70 0.86 11.12
N ASP A 100 -19.00 0.98 10.89
CA ASP A 100 -19.74 2.22 10.66
C ASP A 100 -19.25 3.12 9.50
N GLU A 101 -18.37 2.61 8.64
CA GLU A 101 -17.80 3.34 7.50
C GLU A 101 -17.79 2.47 6.23
N ALA A 102 -17.84 3.12 5.06
CA ALA A 102 -17.66 2.42 3.79
C ALA A 102 -16.19 2.01 3.59
N PRO A 103 -15.91 0.81 3.05
CA PRO A 103 -14.55 0.39 2.75
C PRO A 103 -13.91 1.23 1.64
N CYS A 104 -12.58 1.36 1.66
CA CYS A 104 -11.86 2.11 0.63
C CYS A 104 -11.42 1.21 -0.55
N LEU A 105 -10.47 0.30 -0.32
CA LEU A 105 -9.92 -0.60 -1.36
C LEU A 105 -10.54 -2.00 -1.29
N GLY A 106 -10.85 -2.51 -0.09
CA GLY A 106 -11.56 -3.78 0.09
C GLY A 106 -10.83 -5.01 -0.46
N LEU A 107 -9.52 -5.10 -0.20
CA LEU A 107 -8.64 -6.15 -0.77
C LEU A 107 -8.39 -7.33 0.16
N ILE A 108 -8.67 -7.18 1.45
CA ILE A 108 -8.47 -8.22 2.46
C ILE A 108 -9.81 -8.48 3.16
N ASN A 109 -10.22 -9.76 3.23
CA ASN A 109 -11.44 -10.17 3.90
C ASN A 109 -11.30 -10.12 5.43
N ILE A 110 -11.34 -8.91 5.97
CA ILE A 110 -11.29 -8.58 7.40
C ILE A 110 -12.27 -7.44 7.69
N THR A 111 -12.69 -7.36 8.95
CA THR A 111 -13.41 -6.22 9.50
C THR A 111 -12.47 -5.44 10.41
N ILE A 112 -12.37 -4.12 10.22
CA ILE A 112 -11.56 -3.25 11.07
C ILE A 112 -12.45 -2.20 11.74
N GLU A 113 -12.29 -2.06 13.05
CA GLU A 113 -12.76 -0.90 13.81
C GLU A 113 -11.60 0.10 13.96
N ARG A 114 -11.85 1.37 13.68
CA ARG A 114 -10.84 2.41 13.84
C ARG A 114 -10.67 2.73 15.32
N ASN A 115 -9.43 2.94 15.74
CA ASN A 115 -9.11 3.40 17.10
C ASN A 115 -9.76 2.57 18.22
N GLY A 116 -9.81 1.23 18.07
CA GLY A 116 -10.47 0.34 19.06
C GLY A 116 -9.88 0.38 20.48
N PHE A 117 -8.74 1.04 20.68
CA PHE A 117 -8.14 1.27 22.00
C PHE A 117 -8.53 2.63 22.63
N GLY A 118 -9.27 3.49 21.91
CA GLY A 118 -9.62 4.86 22.31
C GLY A 118 -9.07 5.93 21.36
N SER A 119 -9.59 7.15 21.48
CA SER A 119 -9.21 8.36 20.73
C SER A 119 -8.74 9.49 21.63
#